data_AF-Q0JA18-F1
#
_entry.id   AF-Q0JA18-F1
#
_cell.length_a   1.000
_cell.length_b   1.000
_cell.length_c   1.000
_cell.angle_alpha   90.00
_cell.angle_beta   90.00
_cell.angle_gamma   90.00
#
_symmetry.space_group_name_H-M   'P 1'
#
loop_
_entity.id
_entity.type
_entity.pdbx_description
1 polymer ?
#
loop_
_entity_poly.entity_id
_entity_poly.type
_entity_poly.pdbx_seq_one_letter_code
_entity_poly.pdbx_strand_id
1 'polypeptide(L)'
;RHADVCTVNNAGVTSEYQTKATDNSSSIEIRPYKDPKAIPAVHSVSVRDVGTEMTPIPSQDPSRTGTPLGSMTPTRSPNCSIPSTPVGGRSTASPGDDNTDDGPYFNRKGGTNEISDDEMRLKTRKEIAALGIQLGKMNIATWASKEELELVSASPSIADLERMKKEYAARAAAYEEAENFKHTARFKKEELKIEAWESLQKAKIESEMKRIEEHAEKLRSEAMAKMAEKLEMTRRLAEEKRASANARMNQQAAKAVHKAELIRQTGRVPGSCILCCSGCFCQH
;
A
#
# COMPACT_ATOMS: atom_id res chain seq x y z
N ARG A 1 28.73 31.85 29.51
CA ARG A 1 30.03 32.25 30.10
C ARG A 1 30.49 31.10 31.00
N HIS A 2 31.81 30.84 31.03
CA HIS A 2 32.53 29.61 31.42
C HIS A 2 32.75 28.66 30.23
N ALA A 3 33.86 28.74 29.46
CA ALA A 3 35.30 28.63 29.78
C ALA A 3 35.66 27.17 30.14
N ASP A 4 36.18 26.39 29.20
CA ASP A 4 37.60 26.09 28.89
C ASP A 4 37.78 24.58 29.21
N VAL A 5 38.53 23.75 28.49
CA VAL A 5 39.99 23.75 28.40
C VAL A 5 40.40 22.73 27.32
N CYS A 6 41.27 23.15 26.41
CA CYS A 6 42.08 22.28 25.55
C CYS A 6 43.16 21.55 26.37
N THR A 7 43.58 20.36 25.95
CA THR A 7 44.98 19.97 26.17
C THR A 7 45.52 19.11 25.04
N VAL A 8 46.51 19.69 24.38
CA VAL A 8 47.52 19.10 23.50
C VAL A 8 48.38 18.14 24.31
N ASN A 9 48.90 17.06 23.71
CA ASN A 9 50.29 16.67 23.94
C ASN A 9 50.84 15.82 22.81
N ASN A 10 52.08 16.17 22.47
CA ASN A 10 52.93 15.71 21.39
C ASN A 10 54.17 15.06 22.05
N ALA A 11 54.80 14.10 21.37
CA ALA A 11 56.26 13.84 21.29
C ALA A 11 56.72 12.37 21.43
N GLY A 12 57.68 12.02 20.55
CA GLY A 12 58.64 10.90 20.67
C GLY A 12 58.51 9.86 19.55
N VAL A 13 59.07 10.04 18.34
CA VAL A 13 60.48 9.89 17.90
C VAL A 13 61.04 8.47 18.00
N THR A 14 61.35 7.85 16.85
CA THR A 14 62.65 7.32 16.35
C THR A 14 62.40 6.64 14.98
N SER A 15 62.94 7.18 13.86
CA SER A 15 64.19 6.76 13.17
C SER A 15 64.09 5.41 12.43
N GLU A 16 64.18 5.42 11.09
CA GLU A 16 65.38 4.95 10.35
C GLU A 16 65.19 4.99 8.82
N TYR A 17 66.33 5.16 8.18
CA TYR A 17 66.71 5.49 6.82
C TYR A 17 66.33 4.44 5.76
N GLN A 18 66.02 4.86 4.51
CA GLN A 18 66.87 4.60 3.33
C GLN A 18 66.30 5.25 2.06
N THR A 19 67.06 6.18 1.49
CA THR A 19 66.88 6.78 0.17
C THR A 19 67.47 5.87 -0.90
N LYS A 20 66.73 5.63 -2.00
CA LYS A 20 67.31 5.30 -3.30
C LYS A 20 66.75 6.26 -4.35
N ALA A 21 67.67 7.09 -4.85
CA ALA A 21 67.50 7.90 -6.04
C ALA A 21 67.58 6.99 -7.27
N THR A 22 66.66 7.21 -8.22
CA THR A 22 66.89 6.87 -9.62
C THR A 22 66.42 8.06 -10.43
N ASP A 23 67.38 8.86 -10.88
CA ASP A 23 67.20 9.81 -11.96
C ASP A 23 66.78 9.04 -13.21
N ASN A 24 65.70 9.47 -13.85
CA ASN A 24 65.51 9.21 -15.27
C ASN A 24 64.83 10.41 -15.92
N SER A 25 65.68 11.27 -16.44
CA SER A 25 65.38 12.25 -17.47
C SER A 25 64.80 11.53 -18.69
N SER A 26 63.55 11.82 -19.04
CA SER A 26 62.99 11.46 -20.33
C SER A 26 62.10 12.59 -20.82
N SER A 27 62.66 13.30 -21.79
CA SER A 27 62.13 14.38 -22.60
C SER A 27 60.66 14.24 -22.97
N ILE A 28 59.97 15.37 -22.85
CA ILE A 28 58.64 15.63 -23.41
C ILE A 28 58.76 15.58 -24.93
N GLU A 29 58.22 14.53 -25.55
CA GLU A 29 57.94 14.50 -26.99
C GLU A 29 56.43 14.57 -27.19
N ILE A 30 55.95 15.73 -27.63
CA ILE A 30 54.58 15.90 -28.11
C ILE A 30 54.51 15.23 -29.48
N ARG A 31 53.79 14.10 -29.59
CA ARG A 31 53.42 13.50 -30.88
C ARG A 31 51.89 13.45 -31.04
N PRO A 32 51.41 13.59 -32.30
CA PRO A 32 50.05 14.00 -32.58
C PRO A 32 49.06 12.84 -32.55
N TYR A 33 47.82 13.23 -32.26
CA TYR A 33 46.59 12.45 -32.35
C TYR A 33 46.47 11.65 -33.65
N LYS A 34 46.39 10.32 -33.53
CA LYS A 34 45.76 9.43 -34.51
C LYS A 34 45.04 8.30 -33.76
N ASP A 35 43.76 8.55 -33.56
CA ASP A 35 42.76 7.52 -33.26
C ASP A 35 42.50 6.70 -34.54
N PRO A 36 42.55 5.36 -34.47
CA PRO A 36 41.45 4.61 -35.08
C PRO A 36 41.13 3.37 -34.24
N LYS A 37 40.20 3.49 -33.30
CA LYS A 37 39.42 2.34 -32.87
C LYS A 37 37.92 2.62 -32.92
N ALA A 38 37.36 2.17 -34.05
CA ALA A 38 36.04 1.58 -34.20
C ALA A 38 34.94 2.12 -33.27
N ILE A 39 34.15 3.02 -33.84
CA ILE A 39 32.78 3.32 -33.41
C ILE A 39 32.05 1.98 -33.18
N PRO A 40 31.52 1.68 -31.98
CA PRO A 40 30.60 0.56 -31.86
C PRO A 40 29.35 0.95 -32.65
N ALA A 41 29.05 0.16 -33.69
CA ALA A 41 27.85 0.31 -34.49
C ALA A 41 26.63 0.37 -33.55
N VAL A 42 25.98 1.52 -33.52
CA VAL A 42 24.70 1.69 -32.84
C VAL A 42 23.72 0.81 -33.61
N HIS A 43 23.38 -0.35 -33.07
CA HIS A 43 22.29 -1.15 -33.59
C HIS A 43 21.02 -0.29 -33.55
N SER A 44 20.45 -0.01 -34.71
CA SER A 44 19.17 0.66 -34.83
C SER A 44 18.12 -0.20 -34.09
N VAL A 45 17.54 0.37 -33.04
CA VAL A 45 16.39 -0.24 -32.37
C VAL A 45 15.22 -0.10 -33.33
N SER A 46 14.84 -1.21 -33.96
CA SER A 46 13.56 -1.32 -34.64
C SER A 46 12.47 -1.17 -33.59
N VAL A 47 11.81 -0.01 -33.59
CA VAL A 47 10.50 0.13 -32.98
C VAL A 47 9.56 -0.75 -33.80
N ARG A 48 9.12 -1.88 -33.24
CA ARG A 48 7.99 -2.59 -33.83
C ARG A 48 6.78 -1.71 -33.64
N ASP A 49 6.15 -1.42 -34.77
CA ASP A 49 4.86 -0.78 -34.90
C ASP A 49 3.85 -1.50 -33.99
N VAL A 50 3.10 -0.76 -33.16
CA VAL A 50 1.96 -1.29 -32.42
C VAL A 50 0.81 -1.38 -33.42
N GLY A 51 0.93 -2.37 -34.31
CA GLY A 51 -0.13 -2.81 -35.19
C GLY A 51 -1.16 -3.58 -34.38
N THR A 52 -2.39 -3.06 -34.36
CA THR A 52 -3.62 -3.77 -33.99
C THR A 52 -3.78 -4.99 -34.89
N GLU A 53 -3.24 -6.13 -34.45
CA GLU A 53 -3.38 -7.43 -35.09
C GLU A 53 -4.37 -8.28 -34.28
N MET A 54 -5.63 -8.21 -34.68
CA MET A 54 -6.68 -9.15 -34.30
C MET A 54 -6.73 -10.27 -35.33
N THR A 55 -5.71 -11.13 -35.36
CA THR A 55 -5.77 -12.37 -36.16
C THR A 55 -5.25 -13.53 -35.33
N PRO A 56 -6.12 -14.45 -34.84
CA PRO A 56 -5.66 -15.61 -34.10
C PRO A 56 -4.95 -16.59 -35.03
N ILE A 57 -3.78 -17.05 -34.61
CA ILE A 57 -3.00 -18.10 -35.27
C ILE A 57 -3.81 -19.42 -35.23
N PRO A 58 -4.03 -20.11 -36.36
CA PRO A 58 -4.56 -21.47 -36.36
C PRO A 58 -3.45 -22.42 -35.91
N SER A 59 -3.59 -23.01 -34.71
CA SER A 59 -2.67 -24.06 -34.24
C SER A 59 -2.88 -25.33 -35.07
N GLN A 60 -1.87 -25.69 -35.87
CA GLN A 60 -1.75 -27.02 -36.45
C GLN A 60 -0.94 -27.91 -35.50
N ASP A 61 -1.60 -28.91 -34.92
CA ASP A 61 -0.95 -30.02 -34.19
C ASP A 61 -1.00 -31.31 -35.03
N PRO A 62 0.15 -31.97 -35.26
CA PRO A 62 0.17 -33.32 -35.81
C PRO A 62 -0.27 -34.39 -34.79
N SER A 63 -1.55 -34.77 -34.90
CA SER A 63 -2.14 -36.12 -34.88
C SER A 63 -1.62 -37.24 -33.94
N ARG A 64 -2.59 -37.72 -33.11
CA ARG A 64 -3.07 -39.12 -32.92
C ARG A 64 -2.13 -40.09 -32.17
N THR A 65 -2.49 -40.62 -30.99
CA THR A 65 -3.47 -41.72 -30.73
C THR A 65 -3.43 -42.00 -29.20
N GLY A 66 -4.44 -42.37 -28.41
CA GLY A 66 -5.88 -42.57 -28.56
C GLY A 66 -6.53 -42.86 -27.18
N THR A 67 -7.81 -42.48 -27.04
CA THR A 67 -8.88 -43.07 -26.18
C THR A 67 -9.00 -42.61 -24.70
N PRO A 68 -10.23 -42.44 -24.14
CA PRO A 68 -10.59 -41.34 -23.22
C PRO A 68 -11.13 -41.73 -21.82
N LEU A 69 -11.59 -40.71 -21.09
CA LEU A 69 -12.58 -40.65 -20.00
C LEU A 69 -12.16 -41.14 -18.59
N GLY A 70 -11.96 -40.17 -17.68
CA GLY A 70 -11.79 -40.41 -16.23
C GLY A 70 -11.31 -39.18 -15.46
N SER A 71 -12.13 -38.13 -15.39
CA SER A 71 -11.99 -36.99 -14.45
C SER A 71 -12.35 -37.49 -13.03
N MET A 72 -11.77 -37.09 -11.88
CA MET A 72 -10.87 -35.99 -11.49
C MET A 72 -10.29 -36.23 -10.07
N THR A 73 -9.07 -35.72 -9.83
CA THR A 73 -8.48 -35.17 -8.57
C THR A 73 -8.33 -36.00 -7.28
N PRO A 74 -7.14 -35.97 -6.64
CA PRO A 74 -6.99 -36.13 -5.21
C PRO A 74 -6.46 -34.83 -4.55
N THR A 75 -7.19 -34.28 -3.57
CA THR A 75 -6.61 -33.29 -2.65
C THR A 75 -6.84 -33.69 -1.20
N ARG A 76 -5.72 -33.79 -0.51
CA ARG A 76 -5.51 -34.24 0.87
C ARG A 76 -5.71 -33.07 1.86
N SER A 77 -6.80 -33.12 2.63
CA SER A 77 -7.07 -32.71 4.04
C SER A 77 -6.49 -31.38 4.61
N PRO A 78 -7.21 -30.64 5.51
CA PRO A 78 -7.36 -31.11 6.91
C PRO A 78 -8.65 -30.73 7.70
N ASN A 79 -8.92 -31.61 8.68
CA ASN A 79 -9.50 -31.42 10.03
C ASN A 79 -10.85 -30.71 10.27
N CYS A 80 -11.85 -31.56 10.55
CA CYS A 80 -12.78 -31.58 11.70
C CYS A 80 -13.21 -30.26 12.37
N SER A 81 -14.50 -29.94 12.21
CA SER A 81 -15.42 -29.62 13.30
C SER A 81 -16.87 -29.83 12.82
N ILE A 82 -17.54 -30.82 13.39
CA ILE A 82 -18.94 -31.19 13.13
C ILE A 82 -19.85 -30.28 13.98
N PRO A 83 -20.99 -29.80 13.43
CA PRO A 83 -22.21 -29.72 14.21
C PRO A 83 -23.31 -30.62 13.62
N SER A 84 -23.91 -31.40 14.50
CA SER A 84 -24.97 -32.36 14.21
C SER A 84 -26.31 -31.67 13.95
N THR A 85 -26.89 -31.80 12.75
CA THR A 85 -28.36 -31.85 12.52
C THR A 85 -28.66 -32.34 11.09
N PRO A 86 -29.70 -33.17 10.86
CA PRO A 86 -29.90 -33.84 9.57
C PRO A 86 -30.94 -33.16 8.65
N VAL A 87 -30.70 -33.32 7.35
CA VAL A 87 -31.67 -33.63 6.27
C VAL A 87 -32.52 -32.50 5.69
N GLY A 88 -32.40 -32.34 4.36
CA GLY A 88 -33.40 -31.68 3.51
C GLY A 88 -32.85 -31.24 2.15
N GLY A 89 -32.65 -32.20 1.24
CA GLY A 89 -32.06 -31.99 -0.09
C GLY A 89 -32.83 -31.03 -1.01
N ARG A 90 -32.09 -30.29 -1.84
CA ARG A 90 -32.63 -29.44 -2.90
C ARG A 90 -31.97 -29.85 -4.22
N SER A 91 -32.73 -30.52 -5.09
CA SER A 91 -32.36 -30.76 -6.48
C SER A 91 -32.87 -29.64 -7.38
N THR A 92 -32.00 -29.21 -8.27
CA THR A 92 -32.24 -28.35 -9.43
C THR A 92 -32.87 -29.12 -10.57
N ALA A 93 -33.90 -28.58 -11.22
CA ALA A 93 -34.32 -28.98 -12.57
C ALA A 93 -35.07 -27.84 -13.30
N SER A 94 -34.88 -27.79 -14.62
CA SER A 94 -35.57 -27.02 -15.65
C SER A 94 -35.51 -27.88 -16.93
N PRO A 95 -36.30 -27.65 -17.99
CA PRO A 95 -37.77 -27.58 -18.13
C PRO A 95 -38.30 -28.68 -19.10
N GLY A 96 -39.58 -29.08 -19.00
CA GLY A 96 -40.24 -29.87 -20.05
C GLY A 96 -41.53 -30.62 -19.64
N ASP A 97 -42.64 -30.11 -20.17
CA ASP A 97 -43.83 -30.80 -20.71
C ASP A 97 -44.84 -31.53 -19.79
N ASP A 98 -46.03 -30.92 -19.72
CA ASP A 98 -47.37 -31.51 -19.90
C ASP A 98 -47.71 -32.82 -19.16
N ASN A 99 -48.45 -32.70 -18.05
CA ASN A 99 -49.80 -33.27 -17.88
C ASN A 99 -50.40 -32.80 -16.55
N THR A 100 -51.69 -32.51 -16.60
CA THR A 100 -52.63 -32.25 -15.51
C THR A 100 -52.42 -33.16 -14.29
N ASP A 101 -52.09 -32.60 -13.14
CA ASP A 101 -52.34 -33.22 -11.84
C ASP A 101 -52.50 -32.14 -10.77
N ASP A 102 -53.76 -31.92 -10.42
CA ASP A 102 -54.22 -31.08 -9.33
C ASP A 102 -53.76 -31.65 -7.99
N GLY A 103 -52.90 -30.90 -7.28
CA GLY A 103 -52.47 -31.18 -5.90
C GLY A 103 -52.83 -30.04 -4.93
N PRO A 104 -53.13 -30.33 -3.64
CA PRO A 104 -54.48 -30.09 -3.14
C PRO A 104 -54.58 -29.18 -1.89
N TYR A 105 -55.80 -28.61 -1.75
CA TYR A 105 -56.43 -28.00 -0.57
C TYR A 105 -56.27 -26.50 -0.29
N PHE A 106 -56.61 -25.66 -1.27
CA PHE A 106 -57.39 -24.44 -0.98
C PHE A 106 -58.55 -24.29 -1.96
N ASN A 107 -59.55 -25.16 -1.83
CA ASN A 107 -60.95 -24.75 -1.99
C ASN A 107 -61.90 -25.89 -1.62
N ARG A 108 -62.69 -25.70 -0.55
CA ARG A 108 -64.13 -25.96 -0.55
C ARG A 108 -64.80 -25.46 0.73
N LYS A 109 -65.30 -24.23 0.68
CA LYS A 109 -66.73 -23.96 0.90
C LYS A 109 -67.00 -22.61 0.24
N GLY A 110 -67.67 -22.60 -0.92
CA GLY A 110 -69.10 -22.82 -0.97
C GLY A 110 -69.73 -21.50 -0.50
N GLY A 111 -70.12 -20.61 -1.38
CA GLY A 111 -71.26 -20.87 -2.25
C GLY A 111 -72.51 -20.81 -1.37
N THR A 112 -73.29 -19.75 -1.56
CA THR A 112 -74.64 -19.51 -1.04
C THR A 112 -74.77 -19.38 0.48
N ASN A 113 -75.05 -18.17 0.95
CA ASN A 113 -76.07 -17.84 1.97
C ASN A 113 -76.41 -18.89 3.05
N GLU A 114 -75.43 -19.60 3.60
CA GLU A 114 -75.57 -20.39 4.81
C GLU A 114 -75.25 -19.45 5.96
N ILE A 115 -76.32 -18.86 6.52
CA ILE A 115 -76.30 -18.18 7.82
C ILE A 115 -75.49 -19.06 8.78
N SER A 116 -74.37 -18.53 9.27
CA SER A 116 -73.49 -19.23 10.20
C SER A 116 -74.32 -19.76 11.38
N ASP A 117 -73.98 -20.91 11.97
CA ASP A 117 -74.71 -21.47 13.13
C ASP A 117 -74.91 -20.43 14.25
N ASP A 118 -73.92 -19.54 14.42
CA ASP A 118 -73.99 -18.43 15.36
C ASP A 118 -74.95 -17.31 14.92
N GLU A 119 -75.05 -17.06 13.62
CA GLU A 119 -76.01 -16.11 13.05
C GLU A 119 -77.46 -16.64 13.14
N MET A 120 -77.66 -17.96 13.00
CA MET A 120 -78.96 -18.60 13.23
C MET A 120 -79.38 -18.49 14.69
N ARG A 121 -78.46 -18.80 15.62
CA ARG A 121 -78.68 -18.66 17.06
C ARG A 121 -79.02 -17.23 17.46
N LEU A 122 -78.32 -16.25 16.89
CA LEU A 122 -78.57 -14.83 17.16
C LEU A 122 -79.95 -14.40 16.65
N LYS A 123 -80.36 -14.87 15.47
CA LYS A 123 -81.69 -14.63 14.92
C LYS A 123 -82.80 -15.21 15.81
N THR A 124 -82.64 -16.44 16.30
CA THR A 124 -83.59 -17.06 17.24
C THR A 124 -83.66 -16.29 18.55
N ARG A 125 -82.53 -15.83 19.09
CA ARG A 125 -82.51 -15.03 20.32
C ARG A 125 -83.20 -13.67 20.14
N LYS A 126 -83.02 -13.01 19.00
CA LYS A 126 -83.74 -11.77 18.64
C LYS A 126 -85.25 -11.97 18.59
N GLU A 127 -85.69 -13.09 18.02
CA GLU A 127 -87.10 -13.45 17.98
C GLU A 127 -87.68 -13.71 19.37
N ILE A 128 -86.98 -14.48 20.21
CA ILE A 128 -87.36 -14.71 21.62
C ILE A 128 -87.45 -13.37 22.38
N ALA A 129 -86.53 -12.45 22.13
CA ALA A 129 -86.55 -11.13 22.76
C ALA A 129 -87.78 -10.30 22.34
N ALA A 130 -88.08 -10.25 21.04
CA ALA A 130 -89.24 -9.54 20.51
C ALA A 130 -90.57 -10.09 21.06
N LEU A 131 -90.71 -11.42 21.12
CA LEU A 131 -91.88 -12.08 21.71
C LEU A 131 -92.00 -11.80 23.21
N GLY A 132 -90.88 -11.76 23.93
CA GLY A 132 -90.84 -11.38 25.33
C GLY A 132 -91.43 -10.00 25.58
N ILE A 133 -91.11 -9.01 24.73
CA ILE A 133 -91.66 -7.65 24.81
C ILE A 133 -93.16 -7.64 24.51
N GLN A 134 -93.59 -8.31 23.43
CA GLN A 134 -94.98 -8.35 23.01
C GLN A 134 -95.91 -8.95 24.09
N LEU A 135 -95.40 -9.90 24.86
CA LEU A 135 -96.13 -10.55 25.95
C LEU A 135 -95.98 -9.84 27.31
N GLY A 136 -95.30 -8.70 27.38
CA GLY A 136 -95.03 -7.98 28.63
C GLY A 136 -94.02 -8.69 29.56
N LYS A 137 -93.30 -9.70 29.06
CA LYS A 137 -92.31 -10.50 29.81
C LYS A 137 -90.90 -9.91 29.64
N MET A 138 -90.67 -8.75 30.25
CA MET A 138 -89.41 -8.00 30.12
C MET A 138 -88.16 -8.78 30.55
N ASN A 139 -88.26 -9.69 31.52
CA ASN A 139 -87.12 -10.51 31.98
C ASN A 139 -86.65 -11.51 30.91
N ILE A 140 -87.56 -12.04 30.09
CA ILE A 140 -87.23 -12.97 29.01
C ILE A 140 -86.56 -12.22 27.87
N ALA A 141 -87.05 -11.01 27.57
CA ALA A 141 -86.46 -10.15 26.55
C ALA A 141 -85.02 -9.74 26.91
N THR A 142 -84.81 -9.28 28.14
CA THR A 142 -83.47 -8.89 28.62
C THR A 142 -82.49 -10.06 28.68
N TRP A 143 -82.93 -11.25 29.08
CA TRP A 143 -82.10 -12.45 29.08
C TRP A 143 -81.69 -12.89 27.67
N ALA A 144 -82.63 -12.89 26.71
CA ALA A 144 -82.36 -13.28 25.33
C ALA A 144 -81.44 -12.28 24.59
N SER A 145 -81.51 -10.99 24.90
CA SER A 145 -80.66 -9.94 24.30
C SER A 145 -79.28 -9.78 24.94
N LYS A 146 -79.02 -10.37 26.11
CA LYS A 146 -77.76 -10.20 26.86
C LYS A 146 -76.51 -10.64 26.08
N GLU A 147 -76.60 -11.76 25.35
CA GLU A 147 -75.47 -12.31 24.60
C GLU A 147 -75.07 -11.43 23.40
N GLU A 148 -76.03 -10.78 22.72
CA GLU A 148 -75.72 -9.83 21.64
C GLU A 148 -74.94 -8.62 22.17
N LEU A 149 -75.28 -8.15 23.37
CA LEU A 149 -74.62 -7.03 24.04
C LEU A 149 -73.22 -7.41 24.55
N GLU A 150 -73.04 -8.62 25.06
CA GLU A 150 -71.73 -9.15 25.49
C GLU A 150 -70.80 -9.43 24.29
N LEU A 151 -71.30 -9.94 23.16
CA LEU A 151 -70.52 -10.18 21.94
C LEU A 151 -70.07 -8.88 21.25
N VAL A 152 -70.94 -7.87 21.23
CA VAL A 152 -70.59 -6.53 20.71
C VAL A 152 -69.61 -5.81 21.65
N SER A 153 -69.70 -6.04 22.96
CA SER A 153 -68.78 -5.48 23.96
C SER A 153 -67.41 -6.18 24.01
N ALA A 154 -67.32 -7.46 23.61
CA ALA A 154 -66.08 -8.23 23.62
C ALA A 154 -65.25 -8.10 22.33
N SER A 155 -65.83 -7.56 21.27
CA SER A 155 -65.12 -7.30 20.02
C SER A 155 -64.20 -6.08 20.18
N PRO A 156 -62.89 -6.19 19.88
CA PRO A 156 -61.98 -5.05 19.99
C PRO A 156 -62.49 -3.89 19.15
N SER A 157 -62.48 -2.68 19.70
CA SER A 157 -62.88 -1.50 18.93
C SER A 157 -61.90 -1.28 17.77
N ILE A 158 -62.33 -0.54 16.75
CA ILE A 158 -61.46 -0.15 15.62
C ILE A 158 -60.17 0.53 16.13
N ALA A 159 -60.28 1.35 17.19
CA ALA A 159 -59.14 2.00 17.81
C ALA A 159 -58.16 1.02 18.49
N ASP A 160 -58.68 -0.07 19.08
CA ASP A 160 -57.85 -1.12 19.69
C ASP A 160 -57.13 -1.94 18.62
N LEU A 161 -57.80 -2.23 17.50
CA LEU A 161 -57.17 -2.90 16.37
C LEU A 161 -56.07 -2.04 15.74
N GLU A 162 -56.28 -0.72 15.62
CA GLU A 162 -55.25 0.22 15.18
C GLU A 162 -54.07 0.32 16.15
N ARG A 163 -54.32 0.32 17.45
CA ARG A 163 -53.27 0.27 18.48
C ARG A 163 -52.43 -1.00 18.33
N MET A 164 -53.08 -2.15 18.20
CA MET A 164 -52.39 -3.44 18.01
C MET A 164 -51.57 -3.47 16.72
N LYS A 165 -52.09 -2.92 15.61
CA LYS A 165 -51.33 -2.78 14.36
C LYS A 165 -50.07 -1.93 14.53
N LYS A 166 -50.16 -0.81 15.26
CA LYS A 166 -49.00 0.05 15.56
C LYS A 166 -47.96 -0.67 16.41
N GLU A 167 -48.39 -1.44 17.41
CA GLU A 167 -47.48 -2.25 18.23
C GLU A 167 -46.80 -3.36 17.41
N TYR A 168 -47.54 -4.05 16.54
CA TYR A 168 -46.95 -5.05 15.65
C TYR A 168 -45.94 -4.43 14.68
N ALA A 169 -46.24 -3.26 14.13
CA ALA A 169 -45.31 -2.51 13.29
C ALA A 169 -44.05 -2.11 14.07
N ALA A 170 -44.20 -1.63 15.31
CA ALA A 170 -43.05 -1.29 16.16
C ALA A 170 -42.18 -2.51 16.50
N ARG A 171 -42.80 -3.68 16.78
CA ARG A 171 -42.06 -4.93 17.01
C ARG A 171 -41.32 -5.39 15.75
N ALA A 172 -41.95 -5.27 14.58
CA ALA A 172 -41.32 -5.61 13.30
C ALA A 172 -40.13 -4.70 13.01
N ALA A 173 -40.28 -3.39 13.21
CA ALA A 173 -39.19 -2.42 13.04
C ALA A 173 -38.02 -2.70 14.00
N ALA A 174 -38.31 -2.98 15.28
CA ALA A 174 -37.26 -3.31 16.26
C ALA A 174 -36.50 -4.60 15.90
N TYR A 175 -37.19 -5.59 15.32
CA TYR A 175 -36.54 -6.81 14.82
C TYR A 175 -35.65 -6.52 13.61
N GLU A 176 -36.16 -5.75 12.65
CA GLU A 176 -35.40 -5.34 11.46
C GLU A 176 -34.13 -4.56 11.85
N GLU A 177 -34.25 -3.58 12.75
CA GLU A 177 -33.11 -2.82 13.26
C GLU A 177 -32.08 -3.71 13.95
N ALA A 178 -32.53 -4.67 14.76
CA ALA A 178 -31.64 -5.60 15.45
C ALA A 178 -30.88 -6.51 14.46
N GLU A 179 -31.53 -7.00 13.40
CA GLU A 179 -30.88 -7.79 12.36
C GLU A 179 -29.91 -6.93 11.53
N ASN A 180 -30.32 -5.73 11.14
CA ASN A 180 -29.46 -4.77 10.45
C ASN A 180 -28.21 -4.47 11.27
N PHE A 181 -28.34 -4.24 12.58
CA PHE A 181 -27.18 -4.01 13.46
C PHE A 181 -26.22 -5.20 13.46
N LYS A 182 -26.73 -6.44 13.49
CA LYS A 182 -25.88 -7.65 13.40
C LYS A 182 -25.14 -7.71 12.06
N HIS A 183 -25.80 -7.40 10.96
CA HIS A 183 -25.18 -7.39 9.63
C HIS A 183 -24.12 -6.29 9.52
N THR A 184 -24.43 -5.06 9.94
CA THR A 184 -23.47 -3.95 9.96
C THR A 184 -22.27 -4.26 10.84
N ALA A 185 -22.47 -4.87 12.02
CA ALA A 185 -21.37 -5.23 12.91
C ALA A 185 -20.43 -6.28 12.27
N ARG A 186 -20.98 -7.29 11.58
CA ARG A 186 -20.18 -8.27 10.82
C ARG A 186 -19.40 -7.60 9.69
N PHE A 187 -20.08 -6.75 8.91
CA PHE A 187 -19.45 -6.01 7.83
C PHE A 187 -18.30 -5.13 8.33
N LYS A 188 -18.51 -4.34 9.39
CA LYS A 188 -17.47 -3.49 9.98
C LYS A 188 -16.27 -4.27 10.50
N LYS A 189 -16.48 -5.50 11.00
CA LYS A 189 -15.36 -6.37 11.40
C LYS A 189 -14.53 -6.82 10.19
N GLU A 190 -15.16 -7.16 9.08
CA GLU A 190 -14.44 -7.55 7.87
C GLU A 190 -13.73 -6.35 7.23
N GLU A 191 -14.34 -5.17 7.21
CA GLU A 191 -13.71 -3.92 6.76
C GLU A 191 -12.39 -3.65 7.51
N LEU A 192 -12.38 -3.76 8.84
CA LEU A 192 -11.17 -3.56 9.63
C LEU A 192 -10.07 -4.59 9.30
N LYS A 193 -10.44 -5.82 8.94
CA LYS A 193 -9.46 -6.83 8.51
C LYS A 193 -8.88 -6.50 7.14
N ILE A 194 -9.73 -6.04 6.22
CA ILE A 194 -9.31 -5.60 4.88
C ILE A 194 -8.35 -4.41 5.03
N GLU A 195 -8.71 -3.41 5.82
CA GLU A 195 -7.89 -2.23 6.08
C GLU A 195 -6.54 -2.59 6.71
N ALA A 196 -6.52 -3.48 7.72
CA ALA A 196 -5.28 -3.96 8.31
C ALA A 196 -4.39 -4.70 7.30
N TRP A 197 -4.98 -5.52 6.44
CA TRP A 197 -4.26 -6.24 5.40
C TRP A 197 -3.71 -5.29 4.32
N GLU A 198 -4.49 -4.29 3.89
CA GLU A 198 -4.04 -3.25 2.98
C GLU A 198 -2.89 -2.44 3.57
N SER A 199 -3.01 -2.02 4.83
CA SER A 199 -1.97 -1.28 5.55
C SER A 199 -0.67 -2.09 5.62
N LEU A 200 -0.76 -3.41 5.83
CA LEU A 200 0.41 -4.30 5.80
C LEU A 200 1.07 -4.33 4.42
N GLN A 201 0.29 -4.43 3.34
CA GLN A 201 0.85 -4.41 1.97
C GLN A 201 1.47 -3.05 1.63
N LYS A 202 0.81 -1.94 2.02
CA LYS A 202 1.34 -0.58 1.86
C LYS A 202 2.68 -0.42 2.59
N ALA A 203 2.74 -0.80 3.87
CA ALA A 203 3.96 -0.73 4.67
C ALA A 203 5.10 -1.57 4.08
N LYS A 204 4.79 -2.75 3.52
CA LYS A 204 5.79 -3.59 2.83
C LYS A 204 6.39 -2.87 1.62
N ILE A 205 5.56 -2.29 0.76
CA ILE A 205 6.01 -1.56 -0.42
C ILE A 205 6.78 -0.30 -0.02
N GLU A 206 6.28 0.45 0.97
CA GLU A 206 6.94 1.65 1.49
C GLU A 206 8.33 1.34 2.06
N SER A 207 8.50 0.21 2.73
CA SER A 207 9.81 -0.21 3.26
C SER A 207 10.82 -0.50 2.14
N GLU A 208 10.40 -1.12 1.04
CA GLU A 208 11.25 -1.36 -0.13
C GLU A 208 11.60 -0.06 -0.84
N MET A 209 10.63 0.84 -1.00
CA MET A 209 10.86 2.17 -1.55
C MET A 209 11.91 2.93 -0.73
N LYS A 210 11.76 2.93 0.60
CA LYS A 210 12.70 3.60 1.52
C LYS A 210 14.10 3.00 1.44
N ARG A 211 14.22 1.67 1.37
CA ARG A 211 15.52 0.99 1.20
C ARG A 211 16.22 1.41 -0.10
N ILE A 212 15.48 1.56 -1.20
CA ILE A 212 16.02 2.03 -2.48
C ILE A 212 16.47 3.49 -2.37
N GLU A 213 15.69 4.34 -1.71
CA GLU A 213 16.00 5.76 -1.49
C GLU A 213 17.27 5.94 -0.65
N GLU A 214 17.38 5.25 0.49
CA GLU A 214 18.57 5.27 1.35
C GLU A 214 19.82 4.79 0.60
N HIS A 215 19.71 3.76 -0.23
CA HIS A 215 20.81 3.29 -1.06
C HIS A 215 21.23 4.34 -2.11
N ALA A 216 20.27 5.00 -2.75
CA ALA A 216 20.55 6.07 -3.70
C ALA A 216 21.24 7.27 -3.03
N GLU A 217 20.79 7.66 -1.84
CA GLU A 217 21.41 8.74 -1.07
C GLU A 217 22.83 8.37 -0.61
N LYS A 218 23.04 7.13 -0.17
CA LYS A 218 24.38 6.62 0.19
C LYS A 218 25.32 6.72 -1.01
N LEU A 219 24.93 6.22 -2.18
CA LEU A 219 25.75 6.33 -3.39
C LEU A 219 26.06 7.79 -3.75
N ARG A 220 25.06 8.67 -3.61
CA ARG A 220 25.24 10.11 -3.87
C ARG A 220 26.26 10.73 -2.89
N SER A 221 26.13 10.45 -1.59
CA SER A 221 27.03 10.98 -0.56
C SER A 221 28.46 10.46 -0.72
N GLU A 222 28.64 9.18 -1.03
CA GLU A 222 29.95 8.58 -1.30
C GLU A 222 30.62 9.20 -2.54
N ALA A 223 29.85 9.43 -3.61
CA ALA A 223 30.35 10.08 -4.80
C ALA A 223 30.79 11.53 -4.52
N MET A 224 29.98 12.29 -3.77
CA MET A 224 30.32 13.66 -3.36
C MET A 224 31.55 13.68 -2.45
N ALA A 225 31.66 12.75 -1.50
CA ALA A 225 32.81 12.63 -0.60
C ALA A 225 34.12 12.34 -1.36
N LYS A 226 34.09 11.42 -2.34
CA LYS A 226 35.26 11.13 -3.20
C LYS A 226 35.69 12.34 -4.02
N MET A 227 34.74 13.14 -4.51
CA MET A 227 35.06 14.37 -5.23
C MET A 227 35.66 15.41 -4.26
N ALA A 228 35.09 15.58 -3.08
CA ALA A 228 35.60 16.50 -2.06
C ALA A 228 37.01 16.11 -1.58
N GLU A 229 37.29 14.82 -1.38
CA GLU A 229 38.61 14.32 -1.01
C GLU A 229 39.66 14.67 -2.08
N LYS A 230 39.34 14.45 -3.37
CA LYS A 230 40.24 14.81 -4.48
C LYS A 230 40.50 16.32 -4.55
N LEU A 231 39.47 17.13 -4.32
CA LEU A 231 39.61 18.58 -4.26
C LEU A 231 40.53 19.00 -3.11
N GLU A 232 40.34 18.43 -1.93
CA GLU A 232 41.16 18.71 -0.75
C GLU A 232 42.61 18.24 -0.93
N MET A 233 42.84 17.05 -1.47
CA MET A 233 44.18 16.55 -1.81
C MET A 233 44.89 17.50 -2.78
N THR A 234 44.18 17.95 -3.81
CA THR A 234 44.72 18.92 -4.78
C THR A 234 45.05 20.25 -4.12
N ARG A 235 44.18 20.72 -3.22
CA ARG A 235 44.38 21.94 -2.43
C ARG A 235 45.63 21.83 -1.55
N ARG A 236 45.80 20.74 -0.81
CA ARG A 236 46.97 20.49 0.06
C ARG A 236 48.27 20.48 -0.73
N LEU A 237 48.30 19.79 -1.87
CA LEU A 237 49.49 19.77 -2.73
C LEU A 237 49.83 21.18 -3.25
N ALA A 238 48.82 21.97 -3.61
CA ALA A 238 49.03 23.35 -4.02
C ALA A 238 49.55 24.22 -2.86
N GLU A 239 49.03 24.04 -1.65
CA GLU A 239 49.50 24.72 -0.43
C GLU A 239 50.94 24.35 -0.08
N GLU A 240 51.31 23.08 -0.17
CA GLU A 240 52.69 22.61 0.05
C GLU A 240 53.67 23.27 -0.94
N LYS A 241 53.30 23.33 -2.23
CA LYS A 241 54.10 24.02 -3.24
C LYS A 241 54.27 25.51 -2.91
N ARG A 242 53.20 26.19 -2.49
CA ARG A 242 53.27 27.60 -2.05
C ARG A 242 54.15 27.76 -0.80
N ALA A 243 54.02 26.88 0.19
CA ALA A 243 54.83 26.91 1.40
C ALA A 243 56.32 26.69 1.09
N SER A 244 56.65 25.75 0.20
CA SER A 244 58.03 25.49 -0.25
C SER A 244 58.63 26.69 -0.99
N ALA A 245 57.87 27.33 -1.88
CA ALA A 245 58.29 28.56 -2.55
C ALA A 245 58.53 29.70 -1.54
N ASN A 246 57.62 29.90 -0.58
CA ASN A 246 57.77 30.88 0.48
C ASN A 246 58.98 30.59 1.38
N ALA A 247 59.24 29.32 1.71
CA ALA A 247 60.41 28.93 2.50
C ALA A 247 61.72 29.27 1.78
N ARG A 248 61.81 29.00 0.46
CA ARG A 248 62.97 29.38 -0.36
C ARG A 248 63.16 30.89 -0.40
N MET A 249 62.08 31.64 -0.58
CA MET A 249 62.11 33.11 -0.55
C MET A 249 62.60 33.62 0.81
N ASN A 250 62.06 33.11 1.91
CA ASN A 250 62.47 33.48 3.27
C ASN A 250 63.94 33.13 3.57
N GLN A 251 64.44 32.00 3.07
CA GLN A 251 65.86 31.65 3.19
C GLN A 251 66.75 32.65 2.44
N GLN A 252 66.37 33.05 1.22
CA GLN A 252 67.11 34.07 0.47
C GLN A 252 67.06 35.42 1.18
N ALA A 253 65.91 35.81 1.71
CA ALA A 253 65.75 37.03 2.51
C ALA A 253 66.64 36.99 3.76
N ALA A 254 66.69 35.87 4.50
CA ALA A 254 67.55 35.71 5.66
C ALA A 254 69.05 35.81 5.30
N LYS A 255 69.48 35.18 4.19
CA LYS A 255 70.85 35.32 3.67
C LYS A 255 71.17 36.78 3.31
N ALA A 256 70.24 37.49 2.70
CA ALA A 256 70.39 38.91 2.36
C ALA A 256 70.53 39.77 3.62
N VAL A 257 69.72 39.52 4.65
CA VAL A 257 69.83 40.19 5.96
C VAL A 257 71.19 39.93 6.61
N HIS A 258 71.65 38.67 6.62
CA HIS A 258 72.97 38.35 7.19
C HIS A 258 74.11 39.05 6.45
N LYS A 259 74.07 39.09 5.11
CA LYS A 259 75.03 39.84 4.31
C LYS A 259 74.98 41.35 4.62
N ALA A 260 73.78 41.92 4.74
CA ALA A 260 73.61 43.33 5.08
C ALA A 260 74.17 43.64 6.48
N GLU A 261 74.00 42.74 7.44
CA GLU A 261 74.58 42.87 8.79
C GLU A 261 76.11 42.83 8.77
N LEU A 262 76.71 41.91 8.01
CA LEU A 262 78.17 41.86 7.83
C LEU A 262 78.71 43.18 7.25
N ILE A 263 77.98 43.80 6.30
CA ILE A 263 78.33 45.10 5.75
C ILE A 263 78.23 46.19 6.82
N ARG A 264 77.17 46.21 7.64
CA ARG A 264 77.02 47.17 8.75
C ARG A 264 78.18 47.07 9.74
N GLN A 265 78.68 45.87 10.02
CA GLN A 265 79.77 45.63 10.97
C GLN A 265 81.16 45.97 10.40
N THR A 266 81.42 45.67 9.13
CA THR A 266 82.77 45.79 8.52
C THR A 266 82.95 46.97 7.57
N GLY A 267 81.85 47.58 7.11
CA GLY A 267 81.83 48.65 6.11
C GLY A 267 82.15 48.22 4.67
N ARG A 268 82.47 46.94 4.41
CA ARG A 268 82.80 46.42 3.07
C ARG A 268 81.73 45.48 2.53
N VAL A 269 81.40 45.63 1.25
CA VAL A 269 80.44 44.78 0.54
C VAL A 269 81.12 43.45 0.15
N PRO A 270 80.58 42.28 0.56
CA PRO A 270 81.11 40.99 0.12
C PRO A 270 81.05 40.87 -1.41
N GLY A 271 82.19 40.57 -2.06
CA GLY A 271 82.28 40.47 -3.51
C GLY A 271 81.42 39.34 -4.08
N SER A 272 80.66 39.59 -5.15
CA SER A 272 79.97 38.53 -5.90
C SER A 272 80.94 37.92 -6.92
N CYS A 273 81.15 36.60 -6.86
CA CYS A 273 81.83 35.89 -7.93
C CYS A 273 80.89 35.79 -9.14
N ILE A 274 80.95 36.79 -10.02
CA ILE A 274 80.38 36.74 -11.37
C ILE A 274 81.43 36.08 -12.26
N LEU A 275 81.30 34.78 -12.51
CA LEU A 275 82.03 34.18 -13.62
C LEU A 275 81.30 34.54 -14.92
N CYS A 276 82.00 35.29 -15.77
CA CYS A 276 81.69 35.58 -17.17
C CYS A 276 81.25 34.32 -17.94
N CYS A 277 80.05 34.35 -18.51
CA CYS A 277 79.79 33.70 -19.80
C CYS A 277 80.17 34.69 -20.90
N SER A 278 81.46 34.73 -21.22
CA SER A 278 82.01 35.33 -22.43
C SER A 278 81.58 34.50 -23.63
N GLY A 279 80.60 35.00 -24.40
CA GLY A 279 80.12 34.29 -25.60
C GLY A 279 79.10 35.06 -26.44
N CYS A 280 79.11 36.39 -26.43
CA CYS A 280 78.45 37.18 -27.47
C CYS A 280 79.42 37.37 -28.63
N PHE A 281 79.34 36.51 -29.64
CA PHE A 281 79.92 36.75 -30.95
C PHE A 281 78.97 37.69 -31.70
N CYS A 282 79.25 39.00 -31.65
CA CYS A 282 78.73 39.94 -32.63
C CYS A 282 79.76 40.00 -33.76
N GLN A 283 79.42 39.50 -34.95
CA GLN A 283 80.23 39.67 -36.15
C GLN A 283 79.48 40.50 -37.17
N HIS A 284 80.27 41.36 -37.80
CA HIS A 284 79.93 42.56 -38.55
C HIS A 284 79.36 42.29 -39.94
#